data_AF-A0A941ISJ9-F1
#
_entry.id   AF-A0A941ISJ9-F1
#
_cell.length_a   1.000
_cell.length_b   1.000
_cell.length_c   1.000
_cell.angle_alpha   90.00
_cell.angle_beta   90.00
_cell.angle_gamma   90.00
#
_symmetry.space_group_name_H-M   'P 1'
#
loop_
_entity.id
_entity.type
_entity.pdbx_description
1 polymer ?
#
loop_
_entity_poly.entity_id
_entity_poly.type
_entity_poly.pdbx_seq_one_letter_code
_entity_poly.pdbx_strand_id
1 'polypeptide(L)'
;PWLKHYLTPAEGGCAATGTTGAWHSLTGSSDGWRQVDFDLSAYAGKTVEVSIAYVTDPGSGGHGVLVDDASLVVGSTATGTEGFEASLGAWRASGPPAGSPAVLKDWTRTGELFRTYSAVTTEDTVLL
;
A
#
# COMPACT_ATOMS: atom_id res chain seq x y z
N PRO A 1 -3.22 17.99 -0.93
CA PRO A 1 -4.32 18.56 -1.74
C PRO A 1 -5.38 17.53 -2.16
N TRP A 2 -5.02 16.26 -2.40
CA TRP A 2 -6.01 15.15 -2.32
C TRP A 2 -6.05 14.51 -0.93
N LEU A 3 -4.90 14.32 -0.29
CA LEU A 3 -4.82 13.71 1.05
C LEU A 3 -5.63 14.42 2.13
N LYS A 4 -5.91 15.72 1.97
CA LYS A 4 -6.76 16.49 2.91
C LYS A 4 -8.20 15.98 2.99
N HIS A 5 -8.63 15.15 2.04
CA HIS A 5 -9.87 14.39 2.14
C HIS A 5 -9.86 13.44 3.32
N TYR A 6 -8.70 12.84 3.65
CA TYR A 6 -8.57 11.76 4.63
C TYR A 6 -7.80 12.18 5.89
N LEU A 7 -6.87 13.14 5.79
CA LEU A 7 -6.01 13.58 6.90
C LEU A 7 -6.00 15.10 7.07
N THR A 8 -5.72 15.54 8.30
CA THR A 8 -5.59 16.96 8.65
C THR A 8 -4.25 17.18 9.34
N PRO A 9 -3.42 18.14 8.88
CA PRO A 9 -2.22 18.53 9.60
C PRO A 9 -2.56 19.04 11.01
N ALA A 10 -1.87 18.54 12.02
CA ALA A 10 -2.02 18.92 13.41
C ALA A 10 -0.63 19.13 14.06
N GLU A 11 -0.61 19.71 15.25
CA GLU A 11 0.62 19.82 16.03
C GLU A 11 1.13 18.40 16.36
N GLY A 12 2.35 18.07 15.89
CA GLY A 12 2.95 16.75 16.08
C GLY A 12 2.68 15.70 14.99
N GLY A 13 1.94 16.02 13.92
CA GLY A 13 1.79 15.10 12.78
C GLY A 13 0.53 15.29 11.94
N CYS A 14 0.07 14.22 11.30
CA CYS A 14 -1.19 14.19 10.56
C CYS A 14 -2.25 13.43 11.36
N ALA A 15 -3.36 14.08 11.70
CA ALA A 15 -4.52 13.43 12.28
C ALA A 15 -5.28 12.66 11.21
N ALA A 16 -5.79 11.46 11.56
CA ALA A 16 -6.61 10.59 10.72
C ALA A 16 -8.05 11.12 10.55
N THR A 17 -8.19 12.42 10.34
CA THR A 17 -9.44 13.14 10.19
C THR A 17 -9.38 13.96 8.92
N GLY A 18 -10.40 13.86 8.07
CA GLY A 18 -10.53 14.68 6.88
C GLY A 18 -11.98 14.96 6.56
N THR A 19 -12.26 15.45 5.37
CA THR A 19 -13.63 15.73 4.93
C THR A 19 -14.42 14.48 4.56
N THR A 20 -13.75 13.36 4.21
CA THR A 20 -14.38 12.11 3.75
C THR A 20 -13.50 10.88 4.00
N GLY A 21 -14.10 9.71 4.11
CA GLY A 21 -13.37 8.43 4.15
C GLY A 21 -12.60 8.19 5.45
N ALA A 22 -11.75 7.16 5.45
CA ALA A 22 -10.89 6.78 6.57
C ALA A 22 -9.42 6.88 6.16
N TRP A 23 -8.56 7.25 7.11
CA TRP A 23 -7.11 7.28 6.92
C TRP A 23 -6.46 6.08 7.59
N HIS A 24 -5.83 5.22 6.77
CA HIS A 24 -5.02 4.11 7.22
C HIS A 24 -3.59 4.29 6.71
N SER A 25 -2.62 4.39 7.60
CA SER A 25 -1.22 4.62 7.24
C SER A 25 -0.30 3.55 7.79
N LEU A 26 0.57 3.05 6.92
CA LEU A 26 1.76 2.29 7.29
C LEU A 26 2.95 3.23 7.19
N THR A 27 3.72 3.37 8.27
CA THR A 27 4.92 4.21 8.31
C THR A 27 6.10 3.43 8.88
N GLY A 28 7.32 3.79 8.49
CA GLY A 28 8.54 3.08 8.89
C GLY A 28 8.79 1.79 8.10
N SER A 29 9.79 1.01 8.55
CA SER A 29 10.07 -0.33 8.01
C SER A 29 9.01 -1.31 8.48
N SER A 30 8.56 -2.20 7.60
CA SER A 30 7.69 -3.32 7.96
C SER A 30 8.45 -4.54 8.47
N ASP A 31 9.79 -4.56 8.35
CA ASP A 31 10.66 -5.70 8.68
C ASP A 31 10.16 -7.01 8.02
N GLY A 32 9.93 -6.91 6.71
CA GLY A 32 9.42 -7.99 5.86
C GLY A 32 7.96 -7.79 5.43
N TRP A 33 7.39 -8.83 4.82
CA TRP A 33 5.99 -8.83 4.40
C TRP A 33 5.06 -8.76 5.61
N ARG A 34 4.00 -7.97 5.48
CA ARG A 34 2.93 -7.82 6.48
C ARG A 34 1.60 -7.86 5.76
N GLN A 35 0.73 -8.78 6.16
CA GLN A 35 -0.64 -8.81 5.67
C GLN A 35 -1.44 -7.68 6.34
N VAL A 36 -2.27 -7.01 5.54
CA VAL A 36 -3.21 -6.00 6.02
C VAL A 36 -4.58 -6.25 5.40
N ASP A 37 -5.63 -6.00 6.19
CA ASP A 37 -7.02 -6.23 5.81
C ASP A 37 -7.85 -4.98 6.15
N PHE A 38 -8.74 -4.59 5.23
CA PHE A 38 -9.61 -3.42 5.39
C PHE A 38 -11.07 -3.82 5.22
N ASP A 39 -11.91 -3.47 6.21
CA ASP A 39 -13.35 -3.73 6.10
C ASP A 39 -14.00 -2.75 5.10
N LEU A 40 -14.55 -3.31 4.03
CA LEU A 40 -15.25 -2.57 2.98
C LEU A 40 -16.78 -2.71 3.10
N SER A 41 -17.31 -3.28 4.18
CA SER A 41 -18.74 -3.56 4.37
C SER A 41 -19.64 -2.33 4.18
N ALA A 42 -19.17 -1.13 4.55
CA ALA A 42 -19.88 0.15 4.35
C ALA A 42 -20.14 0.49 2.85
N TYR A 43 -19.45 -0.21 1.94
CA TYR A 43 -19.54 -0.04 0.50
C TYR A 43 -20.31 -1.15 -0.20
N ALA A 44 -20.90 -2.10 0.53
CA ALA A 44 -21.69 -3.19 -0.05
C ALA A 44 -22.80 -2.65 -0.99
N GLY A 45 -22.91 -3.27 -2.17
CA GLY A 45 -23.87 -2.87 -3.21
C GLY A 45 -23.49 -1.63 -4.02
N LYS A 46 -22.30 -1.05 -3.79
CA LYS A 46 -21.79 0.10 -4.55
C LYS A 46 -20.61 -0.31 -5.43
N THR A 47 -20.40 0.43 -6.51
CA THR A 47 -19.13 0.41 -7.23
C THR A 47 -18.14 1.31 -6.50
N VAL A 48 -16.99 0.75 -6.11
CA VAL A 48 -15.92 1.49 -5.45
C VAL A 48 -14.59 1.26 -6.15
N GLU A 49 -13.72 2.27 -6.10
CA GLU A 49 -12.32 2.16 -6.49
C GLU A 49 -11.45 2.14 -5.23
N VAL A 50 -10.51 1.20 -5.17
CA VAL A 50 -9.49 1.14 -4.12
C VAL A 50 -8.17 1.60 -4.73
N SER A 51 -7.47 2.50 -4.04
CA SER A 51 -6.17 3.02 -4.49
C SER A 51 -5.14 2.88 -3.39
N ILE A 52 -3.94 2.42 -3.76
CA ILE A 52 -2.80 2.33 -2.86
C ILE A 52 -1.81 3.43 -3.25
N ALA A 53 -1.46 4.29 -2.29
CA ALA A 53 -0.60 5.44 -2.53
C ALA A 53 0.63 5.40 -1.61
N TYR A 54 1.81 5.58 -2.20
CA TYR A 54 3.02 5.91 -1.47
C TYR A 54 3.15 7.43 -1.38
N VAL A 55 3.18 7.96 -0.16
CA VAL A 55 3.18 9.39 0.09
C VAL A 55 4.40 9.76 0.90
N THR A 56 5.21 10.68 0.37
CA THR A 56 6.38 11.23 1.06
C THR A 56 6.41 12.75 0.98
N ASP A 57 7.28 13.37 1.77
CA ASP A 57 7.60 14.78 1.60
C ASP A 57 8.45 15.00 0.33
N PRO A 58 8.60 16.26 -0.14
CA PRO A 58 9.38 16.55 -1.35
C PRO A 58 10.90 16.37 -1.21
N GLY A 59 11.43 16.25 0.00
CA GLY A 59 12.86 16.18 0.26
C GLY A 59 13.41 14.75 0.23
N SER A 60 12.68 13.79 0.80
CA SER A 60 13.17 12.41 0.92
C SER A 60 12.11 11.38 0.51
N GLY A 61 12.58 10.32 -0.14
CA GLY A 61 11.78 9.12 -0.41
C GLY A 61 12.65 7.89 -0.19
N GLY A 62 12.17 6.94 0.61
CA GLY A 62 12.81 5.63 0.78
C GLY A 62 12.64 4.73 -0.44
N HIS A 63 12.92 3.44 -0.27
CA HIS A 63 12.73 2.42 -1.31
C HIS A 63 11.28 2.30 -1.82
N GLY A 64 10.33 2.90 -1.11
CA GLY A 64 8.91 2.83 -1.44
C GLY A 64 8.23 1.72 -0.68
N VAL A 65 7.17 1.21 -1.28
CA VAL A 65 6.33 0.14 -0.76
C VAL A 65 6.22 -0.95 -1.82
N LEU A 66 6.16 -2.19 -1.38
CA LEU A 66 5.85 -3.35 -2.19
C LEU A 66 4.49 -3.88 -1.75
N VAL A 67 3.69 -4.30 -2.72
CA VAL A 67 2.36 -4.88 -2.51
C VAL A 67 2.32 -6.17 -3.31
N ASP A 68 1.80 -7.20 -2.68
CA ASP A 68 1.64 -8.52 -3.26
C ASP A 68 0.38 -9.19 -2.68
N ASP A 69 -0.08 -10.24 -3.34
CA ASP A 69 -1.22 -11.08 -2.96
C ASP A 69 -2.50 -10.28 -2.63
N ALA A 70 -2.89 -9.39 -3.54
CA ALA A 70 -4.06 -8.56 -3.36
C ALA A 70 -5.35 -9.35 -3.66
N SER A 71 -6.32 -9.37 -2.75
CA SER A 71 -7.61 -10.03 -2.95
C SER A 71 -8.77 -9.24 -2.34
N LEU A 72 -9.96 -9.37 -2.94
CA LEU A 72 -11.21 -8.89 -2.37
C LEU A 72 -11.98 -10.09 -1.80
N VAL A 73 -12.32 -10.05 -0.51
CA VAL A 73 -13.15 -11.09 0.11
C VAL A 73 -14.60 -10.62 0.17
N VAL A 74 -15.51 -11.36 -0.47
CA VAL A 74 -16.96 -11.12 -0.40
C VAL A 74 -17.61 -12.29 0.35
N GLY A 75 -18.13 -12.01 1.54
CA GLY A 75 -18.57 -13.06 2.46
C GLY A 75 -17.37 -13.88 2.93
N SER A 76 -17.31 -15.15 2.53
CA SER A 76 -16.19 -16.07 2.83
C SER A 76 -15.35 -16.42 1.60
N THR A 77 -15.54 -15.72 0.47
CA THR A 77 -14.95 -16.08 -0.81
C THR A 77 -14.01 -14.99 -1.28
N ALA A 78 -12.74 -15.34 -1.45
CA ALA A 78 -11.75 -14.50 -2.12
C ALA A 78 -12.04 -14.41 -3.63
N THR A 79 -11.98 -13.20 -4.17
CA THR A 79 -12.18 -12.90 -5.59
C THR A 79 -11.25 -11.78 -6.03
N GLY A 80 -11.01 -11.67 -7.34
CA GLY A 80 -10.10 -10.66 -7.89
C GLY A 80 -8.66 -10.79 -7.39
N THR A 81 -8.25 -11.98 -6.97
CA THR A 81 -6.90 -12.24 -6.47
C THR A 81 -5.87 -11.97 -7.56
N GLU A 82 -4.86 -11.18 -7.23
CA GLU A 82 -3.75 -10.85 -8.12
C GLU A 82 -2.43 -10.86 -7.32
N GLY A 83 -1.51 -11.73 -7.72
CA GLY A 83 -0.16 -11.85 -7.15
C GLY A 83 0.92 -11.17 -8.00
N PHE A 84 0.53 -10.44 -9.05
CA PHE A 84 1.41 -9.60 -9.88
C PHE A 84 2.56 -10.30 -10.62
N GLU A 85 2.58 -11.64 -10.65
CA GLU A 85 3.66 -12.41 -11.30
C GLU A 85 3.63 -12.35 -12.83
N ALA A 86 2.42 -12.28 -13.40
CA ALA A 86 2.21 -12.28 -14.85
C ALA A 86 1.42 -11.07 -15.35
N SER A 87 0.77 -10.32 -14.44
CA SER A 87 -0.36 -9.45 -14.77
C SER A 87 -0.54 -8.34 -13.72
N LEU A 88 -1.31 -7.29 -14.03
CA LEU A 88 -1.84 -6.35 -13.02
C LEU A 88 -3.32 -6.63 -12.70
N GLY A 89 -3.96 -7.51 -13.46
CA GLY A 89 -5.35 -7.91 -13.24
C GLY A 89 -6.28 -6.72 -13.34
N ALA A 90 -7.05 -6.48 -12.28
CA ALA A 90 -7.92 -5.31 -12.16
C ALA A 90 -7.19 -4.02 -11.78
N TRP A 91 -5.91 -4.11 -11.39
CA TRP A 91 -5.10 -2.98 -10.96
C TRP A 91 -4.46 -2.26 -12.14
N ARG A 92 -4.19 -0.97 -11.94
CA ARG A 92 -3.45 -0.12 -12.89
C ARG A 92 -2.71 0.97 -12.13
N ALA A 93 -1.57 1.41 -12.66
CA ALA A 93 -0.95 2.65 -12.22
C ALA A 93 -1.78 3.83 -12.77
N SER A 94 -2.49 4.53 -11.88
CA SER A 94 -3.39 5.62 -12.27
C SER A 94 -2.71 6.99 -12.40
N GLY A 95 -1.46 7.11 -11.95
CA GLY A 95 -0.81 8.40 -11.74
C GLY A 95 -1.35 9.14 -10.51
N PRO A 96 -0.90 10.39 -10.31
CA PRO A 96 -1.29 11.20 -9.16
C PRO A 96 -2.77 11.58 -9.21
N PRO A 97 -3.47 11.64 -8.05
CA PRO A 97 -4.78 12.25 -7.98
C PRO A 97 -4.77 13.71 -8.43
N ALA A 98 -5.90 14.18 -8.95
CA ALA A 98 -6.06 15.55 -9.45
C ALA A 98 -5.56 16.60 -8.43
N GLY A 99 -4.79 17.57 -8.92
CA GLY A 99 -4.21 18.64 -8.09
C GLY A 99 -2.95 18.25 -7.31
N SER A 100 -2.43 17.02 -7.49
CA SER A 100 -1.12 16.63 -6.97
C SER A 100 0.00 16.93 -8.00
N PRO A 101 1.25 17.12 -7.58
CA PRO A 101 2.39 17.24 -8.49
C PRO A 101 2.55 16.04 -9.42
N ALA A 102 3.27 16.22 -10.53
CA ALA A 102 3.60 15.13 -11.43
C ALA A 102 4.41 14.03 -10.71
N VAL A 103 4.03 12.78 -10.93
CA VAL A 103 4.72 11.61 -10.38
C VAL A 103 5.91 11.28 -11.27
N LEU A 104 7.12 11.33 -10.69
CA LEU A 104 8.36 10.99 -11.40
C LEU A 104 8.63 9.48 -11.45
N LYS A 105 8.09 8.73 -10.48
CA LYS A 105 8.17 7.27 -10.38
C LYS A 105 6.83 6.76 -9.88
N ASP A 106 6.14 6.00 -10.71
CA ASP A 106 4.84 5.40 -10.39
C ASP A 106 4.99 3.90 -10.14
N TRP A 107 3.90 3.25 -9.74
CA TRP A 107 3.79 1.81 -9.60
C TRP A 107 4.24 1.11 -10.88
N THR A 108 5.13 0.15 -10.73
CA THR A 108 5.50 -0.78 -11.81
C THR A 108 5.45 -2.20 -11.27
N ARG A 109 4.96 -3.10 -12.12
CA ARG A 109 5.13 -4.53 -11.88
C ARG A 109 6.61 -4.86 -11.98
N THR A 110 7.08 -5.70 -11.07
CA THR A 110 8.44 -6.22 -11.08
C THR A 110 8.38 -7.70 -10.74
N GLY A 111 9.32 -8.47 -11.25
CA GLY A 111 9.54 -9.83 -10.77
C GLY A 111 10.33 -9.81 -9.45
N GLU A 112 10.92 -10.96 -9.12
CA GLU A 112 11.78 -11.14 -7.95
C GLU A 112 12.81 -9.99 -7.80
N LEU A 113 12.58 -9.12 -6.81
CA LEU A 113 13.48 -8.00 -6.51
C LEU A 113 14.68 -8.43 -5.67
N PHE A 114 14.46 -9.37 -4.76
CA PHE A 114 15.48 -9.91 -3.87
C PHE A 114 15.05 -11.32 -3.45
N ARG A 115 16.00 -12.26 -3.52
CA ARG A 115 15.81 -13.63 -3.06
C ARG A 115 16.05 -13.66 -1.56
N THR A 116 15.00 -13.88 -0.77
CA THR A 116 15.15 -14.06 0.68
C THR A 116 15.45 -15.53 0.98
N TYR A 117 16.41 -15.75 1.88
CA TYR A 117 16.74 -17.06 2.41
C TYR A 117 16.41 -17.05 3.90
N SER A 118 15.83 -18.14 4.40
CA SER A 118 15.60 -18.30 5.83
C SER A 118 16.94 -18.49 6.52
N ALA A 119 17.30 -17.58 7.42
CA ALA A 119 18.50 -17.71 8.23
C ALA A 119 18.13 -17.94 9.70
N VAL A 120 18.86 -18.83 10.38
CA VAL A 120 18.83 -18.94 11.85
C VAL A 120 20.09 -18.30 12.38
N THR A 121 19.95 -17.32 13.27
CA THR A 121 21.08 -16.65 13.91
C THR A 121 21.13 -16.98 15.40
N THR A 122 22.33 -17.21 15.92
CA THR A 122 22.64 -17.09 17.35
C THR A 122 23.52 -15.84 17.55
N GLU A 123 23.97 -15.57 18.77
CA GLU A 123 24.91 -14.46 19.02
C GLU A 123 26.20 -14.60 18.21
N ASP A 124 26.65 -15.86 17.98
CA ASP A 124 27.93 -16.17 17.35
C ASP A 124 27.83 -16.89 16.00
N THR A 125 26.62 -17.28 15.55
CA THR A 125 26.46 -18.11 14.34
C THR A 125 25.31 -17.69 13.45
N VAL A 126 25.46 -17.95 12.14
CA VAL A 126 24.45 -17.81 11.10
C VAL A 126 24.40 -19.13 10.32
N LEU A 127 23.21 -19.70 10.20
CA LEU A 127 22.90 -20.80 9.29
C LEU A 127 21.95 -20.25 8.21
N LEU A 128 22.39 -20.28 6.95
CA LEU A 128 21.63 -19.87 5.77
C LEU A 128 20.97 -21.07 5.08
#